data_AF-A0A7V8QR66-F1
#
_entry.id   AF-A0A7V8QR66-F1
#
_cell.length_a   1.000
_cell.length_b   1.000
_cell.length_c   1.000
_cell.angle_alpha   90.00
_cell.angle_beta   90.00
_cell.angle_gamma   90.00
#
_symmetry.space_group_name_H-M   'P 1'
#
loop_
_entity.id
_entity.type
_entity.pdbx_description
1 polymer ?
#
loop_
_entity_poly.entity_id
_entity_poly.type
_entity_poly.pdbx_seq_one_letter_code
_entity_poly.pdbx_strand_id
1 'polypeptide(L)' 'MGFVKKYLKWLSTFLVLTGILLTNLNMYPVNIMFHGAGVIGWAIEGYLSKDKAILTNFGLQIPLFLIGFYQLLF' A
#
# COMPACT_ATOMS: atom_id res chain seq x y z
N MET A 1 22.27 -0.38 6.12
CA MET A 1 21.06 -1.13 5.67
C MET A 1 19.83 -0.98 6.59
N GLY A 2 19.96 -0.64 7.88
CA GLY A 2 18.81 -0.59 8.82
C GLY A 2 17.92 0.66 8.75
N PHE A 3 18.50 1.82 8.46
CA PHE A 3 17.77 3.11 8.49
C PHE A 3 16.69 3.16 7.41
N VAL A 4 17.06 3.03 6.12
CA VAL A 4 16.11 3.09 4.99
C VAL A 4 14.98 2.07 5.13
N LYS A 5 15.28 0.82 5.53
CA LYS A 5 14.27 -0.21 5.80
C LYS A 5 13.28 0.22 6.89
N LYS A 6 13.77 0.83 7.98
CA LYS A 6 12.92 1.29 9.08
C LYS A 6 11.94 2.37 8.62
N TYR A 7 12.41 3.38 7.89
CA TYR A 7 11.53 4.45 7.40
C TYR A 7 10.57 3.97 6.32
N LEU A 8 10.98 3.01 5.48
CA LEU A 8 10.09 2.40 4.49
C LEU A 8 8.86 1.78 5.15
N LYS A 9 9.04 0.98 6.21
CA LYS A 9 7.93 0.35 6.94
C LYS A 9 6.98 1.39 7.51
N TRP A 10 7.50 2.35 8.25
CA TRP A 10 6.68 3.37 8.92
C TRP A 10 5.96 4.29 7.94
N LEU A 11 6.62 4.68 6.85
CA LEU A 11 5.98 5.44 5.78
C LEU A 11 4.87 4.63 5.11
N SER A 12 5.13 3.36 4.81
CA SER A 12 4.15 2.46 4.20
C SER A 12 2.93 2.27 5.10
N THR A 13 3.14 2.04 6.40
CA THR A 13 2.06 1.98 7.40
C THR A 13 1.26 3.26 7.46
N PHE A 14 1.92 4.42 7.53
CA PHE A 14 1.24 5.71 7.57
C PHE A 14 0.35 5.91 6.33
N LEU A 15 0.85 5.58 5.14
CA LEU A 15 0.09 5.68 3.89
C LEU A 15 -1.09 4.71 3.84
N VAL A 16 -0.92 3.45 4.26
CA VAL A 16 -2.01 2.45 4.34
C VAL A 16 -3.10 2.92 5.31
N LEU A 17 -2.73 3.33 6.53
CA LEU A 17 -3.69 3.78 7.53
C LEU A 17 -4.41 5.06 7.11
N THR A 18 -3.71 5.97 6.43
CA THR A 18 -4.32 7.15 5.81
C THR A 18 -5.33 6.71 4.75
N GLY A 19 -4.96 5.82 3.84
CA GLY A 19 -5.88 5.26 2.84
C GLY A 19 -7.13 4.64 3.46
N ILE A 20 -6.98 3.85 4.52
CA ILE A 20 -8.10 3.24 5.27
C ILE A 20 -8.99 4.32 5.90
N LEU A 21 -8.40 5.35 6.52
CA LEU A 21 -9.17 6.48 7.07
C LEU A 21 -9.98 7.17 5.96
N LEU A 22 -9.34 7.50 4.83
CA LEU A 22 -9.99 8.14 3.70
C LEU A 22 -11.11 7.27 3.11
N THR A 23 -10.96 5.94 3.10
CA THR A 23 -12.04 5.01 2.72
C THR A 23 -13.23 5.12 3.66
N ASN A 24 -13.01 5.15 4.98
CA ASN A 24 -14.09 5.30 5.96
C ASN A 24 -14.77 6.68 5.89
N LEU A 25 -14.06 7.69 5.37
CA LEU A 25 -14.62 9.02 5.10
C LEU A 25 -15.23 9.14 3.69
N ASN A 26 -15.33 8.03 2.94
CA ASN A 26 -15.84 7.98 1.56
C ASN A 26 -15.12 8.95 0.58
N MET A 27 -13.83 9.23 0.80
CA MET A 27 -13.05 10.15 -0.03
C MET A 27 -12.35 9.45 -1.19
N TYR A 28 -13.08 9.24 -2.28
CA TYR A 28 -12.56 8.71 -3.55
C TYR A 28 -12.17 9.85 -4.51
N PRO A 29 -11.05 9.76 -5.26
CA PRO A 29 -10.10 8.64 -5.37
C PRO A 29 -8.89 8.73 -4.43
N VAL A 30 -8.82 9.73 -3.56
CA VAL A 30 -7.62 9.98 -2.74
C VAL A 30 -7.33 8.80 -1.81
N ASN A 31 -8.37 8.09 -1.35
CA ASN A 31 -8.23 6.85 -0.59
C ASN A 31 -7.36 5.78 -1.30
N ILE A 32 -7.64 5.47 -2.57
CA ILE A 32 -6.91 4.45 -3.34
C ILE A 32 -5.50 4.92 -3.70
N MET A 33 -5.27 6.23 -3.84
CA MET A 33 -3.94 6.79 -4.06
C MET A 33 -3.03 6.56 -2.84
N PHE A 34 -3.50 6.94 -1.64
CA PHE A 34 -2.72 6.76 -0.42
C PHE A 34 -2.56 5.28 -0.05
N HIS A 35 -3.64 4.50 -0.12
CA HIS A 35 -3.58 3.07 0.22
C HIS A 35 -2.67 2.32 -0.77
N GLY A 36 -2.85 2.53 -2.08
CA GLY A 36 -2.03 1.91 -3.12
C GLY A 36 -0.54 2.23 -3.00
N ALA A 37 -0.18 3.48 -2.68
CA ALA A 37 1.21 3.85 -2.43
C ALA A 37 1.81 3.12 -1.22
N GLY A 38 1.05 3.01 -0.13
CA GLY A 38 1.46 2.25 1.05
C GLY A 38 1.62 0.75 0.79
N VAL A 39 0.76 0.17 -0.05
CA VAL A 39 0.82 -1.23 -0.48
C VAL A 39 2.11 -1.53 -1.24
N ILE A 40 2.53 -0.66 -2.16
CA ILE A 40 3.80 -0.82 -2.89
C ILE A 40 4.97 -0.85 -1.91
N GLY A 41 5.01 0.07 -0.95
CA GLY A 41 6.07 0.13 0.05
C GLY A 41 6.15 -1.12 0.93
N TRP A 42 5.01 -1.66 1.35
CA TRP A 42 4.94 -2.91 2.11
C TRP A 42 5.28 -4.15 1.27
N ALA A 43 4.90 -4.19 -0.01
CA ALA A 43 5.27 -5.28 -0.91
C ALA A 43 6.80 -5.32 -1.13
N ILE A 44 7.43 -4.15 -1.30
CA ILE A 44 8.89 -4.02 -1.36
C ILE A 44 9.51 -4.52 -0.05
N GLU A 45 8.95 -4.15 1.12
CA GLU A 45 9.49 -4.63 2.38
C GLU A 45 9.37 -6.14 2.56
N GLY A 46 8.21 -6.74 2.23
CA GLY A 46 8.00 -8.19 2.27
C GLY A 46 8.99 -8.94 1.39
N TYR A 47 9.28 -8.40 0.19
CA TYR A 47 10.32 -8.94 -0.67
C TYR A 47 11.72 -8.83 -0.04
N LEU A 48 12.08 -7.65 0.50
CA LEU A 48 13.39 -7.39 1.10
C LEU A 48 13.61 -8.12 2.44
N SER A 49 12.55 -8.46 3.17
CA SER A 49 12.58 -9.21 4.43
C SER A 49 12.45 -10.72 4.21
N LYS A 50 12.13 -11.16 2.98
CA LYS A 50 11.77 -12.54 2.64
C LYS A 50 10.55 -13.05 3.43
N ASP A 51 9.70 -12.14 3.87
CA ASP A 51 8.45 -12.46 4.56
C ASP A 51 7.36 -12.74 3.54
N LYS A 52 7.06 -14.04 3.36
CA LYS A 52 6.05 -14.50 2.41
C LYS A 52 4.64 -14.04 2.80
N ALA A 53 4.34 -13.91 4.09
CA ALA A 53 3.01 -13.50 4.53
C ALA A 53 2.75 -12.04 4.19
N ILE A 54 3.72 -11.15 4.47
CA ILE A 54 3.66 -9.73 4.08
C ILE A 54 3.58 -9.60 2.57
N LEU A 55 4.44 -10.32 1.83
CA LEU A 55 4.48 -10.24 0.38
C LEU A 55 3.18 -10.76 -0.26
N THR A 56 2.58 -11.84 0.25
CA THR A 56 1.29 -12.33 -0.24
C THR A 56 0.18 -11.31 0.04
N ASN A 57 0.14 -10.75 1.25
CA ASN A 57 -0.91 -9.79 1.62
C ASN A 57 -0.86 -8.53 0.75
N PHE A 58 0.28 -7.84 0.73
CA PHE A 58 0.42 -6.57 0.01
C PHE A 58 0.65 -6.76 -1.49
N GLY A 59 1.32 -7.84 -1.90
CA GLY A 59 1.50 -8.16 -3.32
C GLY A 59 0.18 -8.44 -4.04
N LEU A 60 -0.76 -9.16 -3.40
CA LEU A 60 -2.10 -9.38 -3.96
C LEU A 60 -2.98 -8.13 -3.93
N GLN A 61 -2.71 -7.18 -3.03
CA GLN A 61 -3.43 -5.90 -3.05
C GLN A 61 -3.08 -5.04 -4.26
N ILE A 62 -1.88 -5.17 -4.84
CA ILE A 62 -1.48 -4.41 -6.06
C ILE A 62 -2.48 -4.61 -7.21
N PRO A 63 -2.76 -5.85 -7.69
CA PRO A 63 -3.74 -6.04 -8.76
C PRO A 63 -5.16 -5.60 -8.36
N LEU A 64 -5.54 -5.72 -7.09
CA LEU A 64 -6.84 -5.23 -6.61
C LEU A 64 -6.94 -3.70 -6.72
N PHE A 65 -5.90 -2.97 -6.34
CA PHE A 65 -5.84 -1.52 -6.51
C PHE A 65 -5.74 -1.10 -7.99
N LEU A 66 -5.06 -1.87 -8.83
CA LEU A 66 -5.00 -1.62 -10.28
C LEU A 66 -6.39 -1.63 -10.92
N ILE A 67 -7.30 -2.50 -10.47
CA ILE A 67 -8.70 -2.49 -10.92
C ILE A 67 -9.37 -1.15 -10.56
N GLY A 68 -9.17 -0.66 -9.34
CA GLY A 68 -9.70 0.65 -8.91
C GLY A 68 -9.12 1.82 -9.71
N PHE A 69 -7.81 1.82 -9.98
CA PHE A 69 -7.19 2.84 -10.84
C PHE A 69 -7.67 2.76 -12.29
N TYR A 70 -7.90 1.57 -12.83
CA TYR A 70 -8.46 1.40 -14.16
C TYR A 70 -9.86 2.03 -14.26
N GLN A 71 -10.73 1.75 -13.29
CA GLN A 71 -12.07 2.37 -13.20
C GLN A 71 -12.05 3.89 -13.01
N LEU A 72 -10.96 4.45 -12.48
CA LEU A 72 -10.80 5.90 -12.36
C LEU A 72 -10.45 6.56 -13.71
N LEU A 73 -9.71 5.86 -14.57
CA LEU A 73 -9.15 6.42 -15.81
C LEU A 73 -10.02 6.17 -17.05
N PHE A 74 -10.83 5.12 -17.06
CA PHE A 74 -11.65 4.68 -18.20
C PHE A 74 -13.11 4.51 -17.78
#